data_AF-A0A844MQN9-F1
#
_entry.id   AF-A0A844MQN9-F1
#
_cell.length_a   1.000
_cell.length_b   1.000
_cell.length_c   1.000
_cell.angle_alpha   90.00
_cell.angle_beta   90.00
_cell.angle_gamma   90.00
#
_symmetry.space_group_name_H-M   'P 1'
#
loop_
_entity.id
_entity.type
_entity.pdbx_description
1 polymer ?
#
loop_
_entity_poly.entity_id
_entity_poly.type
_entity_poly.pdbx_seq_one_letter_code
_entity_poly.pdbx_strand_id
1 'polypeptide(L)'
;MVINEFRYVIGVQEEILLDLQLWQAKITEYINFYYQGDIENAKNTIFYSCVSKTRELYSYLLSRPEDYRSAIDERGLLACACIIQLTDIYLDNGEVLQGLEIEHLTNSPWNTLLYPQL
;
A
#
# COMPACT_ATOMS: atom_id res chain seq x y z
N MET A 1 21.11 17.30 -11.12
CA MET A 1 19.83 16.57 -11.05
C MET A 1 20.00 15.57 -9.93
N VAL A 2 19.21 15.66 -8.86
CA VAL A 2 19.26 14.68 -7.77
C VAL A 2 18.42 13.49 -8.25
N ILE A 3 19.00 12.29 -8.25
CA ILE A 3 18.30 11.05 -8.57
C ILE A 3 17.62 10.60 -7.28
N ASN A 4 16.30 10.36 -7.32
CA ASN A 4 15.63 9.73 -6.18
C ASN A 4 16.05 8.27 -6.13
N GLU A 5 16.76 7.91 -5.07
CA GLU A 5 17.19 6.54 -4.84
C GLU A 5 16.19 5.82 -3.92
N PHE A 6 15.87 4.58 -4.30
CA PHE A 6 14.98 3.72 -3.54
C PHE A 6 15.65 2.37 -3.29
N ARG A 7 15.49 1.85 -2.09
CA ARG A 7 15.89 0.49 -1.71
C ARG A 7 14.68 -0.41 -1.77
N TYR A 8 14.80 -1.50 -2.53
CA TYR A 8 13.80 -2.56 -2.54
C TYR A 8 13.93 -3.44 -1.29
N VAL A 9 12.79 -3.80 -0.72
CA VAL A 9 12.70 -4.64 0.49
C VAL A 9 11.76 -5.82 0.24
N ILE A 10 12.23 -6.99 0.66
CA ILE A 10 11.49 -8.26 0.60
C ILE A 10 11.15 -8.67 2.03
N GLY A 11 9.89 -9.01 2.22
CA GLY A 11 9.31 -9.42 3.49
C GLY A 11 9.04 -8.25 4.43
N VAL A 12 8.39 -8.53 5.56
CA VAL A 12 8.12 -7.57 6.63
C VAL A 12 9.37 -7.39 7.50
N GLN A 13 10.01 -6.22 7.38
CA GLN A 13 11.06 -5.75 8.28
C GLN A 13 10.46 -4.81 9.33
N GLU A 14 11.17 -4.58 10.44
CA GLU A 14 10.71 -3.71 11.53
C GLU A 14 10.36 -2.30 11.01
N GLU A 15 11.14 -1.75 10.09
CA GLU A 15 10.87 -0.42 9.53
C GLU A 15 9.54 -0.39 8.76
N ILE A 16 9.22 -1.44 8.00
CA ILE A 16 7.96 -1.54 7.25
C ILE A 16 6.76 -1.60 8.20
N LEU A 17 6.90 -2.36 9.28
CA LEU A 17 5.84 -2.48 10.28
C LEU A 17 5.56 -1.12 10.94
N LEU A 18 6.61 -0.43 11.37
CA LEU A 18 6.51 0.90 11.97
C LEU A 18 5.92 1.92 10.99
N ASP A 19 6.34 1.90 9.73
CA ASP A 19 5.85 2.82 8.71
C ASP A 19 4.39 2.56 8.33
N LEU A 20 3.98 1.29 8.18
CA LEU A 20 2.58 0.97 7.93
C LEU A 20 1.68 1.33 9.13
N GLN A 21 2.17 1.18 10.36
CA GLN A 21 1.48 1.67 11.54
C GLN A 21 1.36 3.20 11.54
N LEU A 22 2.42 3.91 11.16
CA LEU A 22 2.40 5.36 10.96
C LEU A 22 1.39 5.76 9.88
N TRP A 23 1.32 5.01 8.77
CA TRP A 23 0.32 5.24 7.72
C TRP A 23 -1.09 5.11 8.27
N GLN A 24 -1.40 4.11 9.11
CA GLN A 24 -2.72 4.00 9.75
C GLN A 24 -3.07 5.23 10.60
N ALA A 25 -2.12 5.71 11.41
CA ALA A 25 -2.32 6.92 12.21
C ALA A 25 -2.57 8.15 11.33
N LYS A 26 -1.77 8.33 10.28
CA LYS A 26 -1.91 9.42 9.31
C LYS A 26 -3.23 9.35 8.54
N ILE A 27 -3.68 8.17 8.13
CA ILE A 27 -4.99 8.02 7.47
C ILE A 27 -6.10 8.61 8.34
N THR A 28 -6.13 8.30 9.64
CA THR A 28 -7.11 8.87 10.58
C THR A 28 -7.01 10.39 10.66
N GLU A 29 -5.78 10.93 10.74
CA GLU A 29 -5.53 12.37 10.72
C GLU A 29 -6.12 13.03 9.46
N TYR A 30 -5.83 12.47 8.28
CA TYR A 30 -6.28 13.01 7.01
C TYR A 30 -7.80 12.87 6.80
N ILE A 31 -8.43 11.79 7.28
CA ILE A 31 -9.89 11.66 7.29
C ILE A 31 -10.53 12.78 8.14
N ASN A 32 -9.96 13.06 9.31
CA ASN A 32 -10.44 14.13 10.17
C ASN A 32 -10.30 15.50 9.51
N PHE A 33 -9.15 15.78 8.88
CA PHE A 33 -8.89 17.09 8.26
C PHE A 33 -9.67 17.33 6.97
N TYR A 34 -9.73 16.36 6.06
CA TYR A 34 -10.25 16.57 4.69
C TYR A 34 -11.64 16.00 4.47
N TYR A 35 -12.09 15.09 5.34
CA TYR A 35 -13.33 14.33 5.17
C TYR A 35 -14.23 14.39 6.41
N GLN A 36 -14.05 15.41 7.26
CA GLN A 36 -14.91 15.71 8.42
C GLN A 36 -14.97 14.58 9.45
N GLY A 37 -13.94 13.73 9.50
CA GLY A 37 -13.89 12.57 10.39
C GLY A 37 -14.72 11.38 9.93
N ASP A 38 -15.35 11.45 8.76
CA ASP A 38 -16.12 10.35 8.19
C ASP A 38 -15.45 9.82 6.92
N ILE A 39 -14.98 8.57 6.97
CA ILE A 39 -14.34 7.89 5.84
C ILE A 39 -15.28 7.71 4.65
N GLU A 40 -16.58 7.70 4.89
CA GLU A 40 -17.61 7.59 3.84
C GLU A 40 -17.57 8.79 2.89
N ASN A 41 -17.20 9.97 3.39
CA ASN A 41 -17.02 11.18 2.57
C ASN A 41 -15.85 11.06 1.58
N ALA A 42 -14.92 10.15 1.82
CA ALA A 42 -13.83 9.88 0.90
C ALA A 42 -14.19 8.84 -0.17
N LYS A 43 -15.37 8.20 -0.12
CA LYS A 43 -15.76 7.19 -1.11
C LYS A 43 -15.63 7.71 -2.53
N ASN A 44 -15.25 6.81 -3.45
CA ASN A 44 -14.99 7.11 -4.86
C ASN A 44 -13.79 8.04 -5.13
N THR A 45 -12.95 8.32 -4.12
CA THR A 45 -11.67 9.00 -4.31
C THR A 45 -10.52 8.01 -4.43
N ILE A 46 -9.44 8.43 -5.08
CA ILE A 46 -8.17 7.67 -5.12
C ILE A 46 -7.62 7.50 -3.70
N PHE A 47 -7.76 8.52 -2.85
CA PHE A 47 -7.40 8.45 -1.43
C PHE A 47 -8.08 7.29 -0.73
N TYR A 48 -9.40 7.15 -0.87
CA TYR A 48 -10.13 6.03 -0.28
C TYR A 48 -9.66 4.68 -0.81
N SER A 49 -9.40 4.54 -2.13
CA SER A 49 -8.83 3.31 -2.68
C SER A 49 -7.46 2.98 -2.07
N CYS A 50 -6.58 3.97 -1.87
CA CYS A 50 -5.30 3.79 -1.21
C CYS A 50 -5.44 3.46 0.28
N VAL A 51 -6.38 4.09 0.99
CA VAL A 51 -6.70 3.76 2.38
C VAL A 51 -7.14 2.29 2.51
N SER A 52 -8.06 1.83 1.67
CA SER A 52 -8.52 0.45 1.68
C SER A 52 -7.37 -0.53 1.48
N LYS A 53 -6.53 -0.32 0.45
CA LYS A 53 -5.36 -1.17 0.21
C LYS A 53 -4.37 -1.16 1.37
N THR A 54 -4.15 0.01 1.97
CA THR A 54 -3.24 0.15 3.12
C THR A 54 -3.74 -0.60 4.35
N ARG A 55 -5.05 -0.60 4.60
CA ARG A 55 -5.68 -1.37 5.68
C ARG A 55 -5.59 -2.88 5.43
N GLU A 56 -5.86 -3.32 4.20
CA GLU A 56 -5.70 -4.73 3.81
C GLU A 56 -4.26 -5.19 3.98
N LEU A 57 -3.28 -4.43 3.46
CA LEU A 57 -1.87 -4.68 3.74
C LEU A 57 -1.65 -4.85 5.24
N TYR A 58 -1.92 -3.82 6.05
CA TYR A 58 -1.71 -3.88 7.49
C TYR A 58 -2.33 -5.12 8.16
N SER A 59 -3.50 -5.59 7.70
CA SER A 59 -4.14 -6.82 8.21
C SER A 59 -3.37 -8.11 7.91
N TYR A 60 -2.62 -8.16 6.81
CA TYR A 60 -1.82 -9.30 6.37
C TYR A 60 -0.38 -9.31 6.90
N LEU A 61 0.05 -8.26 7.61
CA LEU A 61 1.43 -8.12 8.11
C LEU A 61 1.97 -9.37 8.82
N LEU A 62 1.12 -10.03 9.62
CA LEU A 62 1.52 -11.20 10.41
C LEU A 62 1.24 -12.54 9.73
N SER A 63 0.32 -12.57 8.76
CA SER A 63 -0.13 -13.82 8.13
C SER A 63 0.59 -14.13 6.82
N ARG A 64 1.14 -13.11 6.14
CA ARG A 64 1.88 -13.26 4.88
C ARG A 64 3.20 -12.47 4.88
N PRO A 65 4.02 -12.54 5.94
CA PRO A 65 5.16 -11.62 6.11
C PRO A 65 6.19 -11.76 4.98
N GLU A 66 6.36 -12.92 4.37
CA GLU A 66 7.30 -13.20 3.28
C GLU A 66 6.82 -12.71 1.91
N ASP A 67 5.52 -12.49 1.72
CA ASP A 67 4.94 -12.06 0.44
C ASP A 67 5.06 -10.54 0.25
N TYR A 68 5.38 -9.81 1.32
CA TYR A 68 5.54 -8.36 1.26
C TYR A 68 6.66 -7.94 0.34
N ARG A 69 6.39 -6.93 -0.50
CA ARG A 69 7.37 -6.20 -1.27
C ARG A 69 7.18 -4.72 -1.04
N SER A 70 8.29 -4.00 -0.92
CA SER A 70 8.24 -2.58 -0.59
C SER A 70 9.42 -1.82 -1.17
N ALA A 71 9.26 -0.51 -1.32
CA ALA A 71 10.36 0.40 -1.63
C ALA A 71 10.47 1.44 -0.51
N ILE A 72 11.69 1.65 -0.04
CA ILE A 72 12.03 2.64 0.98
C ILE A 72 12.90 3.73 0.33
N ASP A 73 12.64 4.98 0.64
CA ASP A 73 13.41 6.12 0.12
C ASP A 73 14.77 6.31 0.84
N GLU A 74 15.56 7.27 0.38
CA GLU A 74 16.85 7.64 0.96
C GLU A 74 16.80 8.08 2.44
N ARG A 75 15.61 8.44 2.95
CA ARG A 75 15.37 8.87 4.34
C ARG A 75 14.92 7.72 5.22
N GLY A 76 14.82 6.51 4.67
CA GLY A 76 14.32 5.35 5.39
C GLY A 76 12.80 5.29 5.48
N LEU A 77 12.06 6.08 4.69
CA LEU A 77 10.60 6.09 4.71
C LEU A 77 10.03 5.16 3.63
N LEU A 78 9.01 4.39 4.00
CA LEU A 78 8.23 3.59 3.08
C LEU A 78 7.60 4.48 2.00
N ALA A 79 7.93 4.20 0.74
CA ALA A 79 7.39 4.90 -0.43
C ALA A 79 6.19 4.15 -1.03
N CYS A 80 6.26 2.82 -1.07
CA CYS A 80 5.18 1.95 -1.54
C CYS A 80 5.30 0.54 -0.97
N ALA A 81 4.17 -0.17 -0.96
CA ALA A 81 4.09 -1.56 -0.54
C ALA A 81 3.06 -2.33 -1.38
N CYS A 82 3.28 -3.63 -1.52
CA CYS A 82 2.34 -4.60 -2.06
C CYS A 82 2.60 -5.99 -1.47
N ILE A 83 1.70 -6.91 -1.76
CA ILE A 83 1.88 -8.33 -1.54
C ILE A 83 2.09 -8.97 -2.92
N ILE A 84 3.11 -9.83 -3.05
CA ILE A 84 3.40 -10.56 -4.28
C ILE A 84 3.52 -12.05 -3.95
N GLN A 85 2.75 -12.87 -4.66
CA GLN A 85 2.81 -14.32 -4.57
C GLN A 85 2.84 -14.97 -5.96
N LEU A 86 3.32 -16.21 -6.01
CA LEU A 86 3.17 -17.06 -7.19
C LEU A 86 1.73 -17.57 -7.24
N THR A 87 1.14 -17.59 -8.43
CA THR A 87 -0.22 -18.08 -8.65
C THR A 87 -0.31 -18.89 -9.93
N ASP A 88 -1.20 -19.88 -9.96
CA ASP A 88 -1.46 -20.68 -11.15
C ASP A 88 -2.60 -20.03 -11.97
N ILE A 89 -2.35 -19.85 -13.26
CA ILE A 89 -3.29 -19.30 -14.23
C ILE A 89 -3.80 -20.46 -15.09
N TYR A 90 -5.09 -20.75 -14.94
CA TYR A 90 -5.78 -21.80 -15.69
C TYR A 90 -6.35 -21.22 -16.99
N LEU A 91 -5.94 -21.77 -18.12
CA LEU A 91 -6.42 -21.38 -19.45
C LEU A 91 -7.54 -22.31 -19.93
N ASP A 92 -8.42 -21.79 -20.80
CA ASP A 92 -9.58 -22.53 -21.32
C ASP A 92 -9.21 -23.79 -22.13
N ASN A 93 -7.99 -23.85 -22.65
CA ASN A 93 -7.45 -25.02 -23.35
C ASN A 93 -6.92 -26.12 -22.41
N GLY A 94 -7.04 -25.93 -21.09
CA GLY A 94 -6.57 -26.85 -20.06
C GLY A 94 -5.10 -26.68 -19.66
N GLU A 95 -4.39 -25.70 -20.22
CA GLU A 95 -3.01 -25.39 -19.82
C GLU A 95 -2.97 -24.63 -18.49
N VAL A 96 -1.91 -24.87 -17.70
CA VAL A 96 -1.63 -24.14 -16.46
C VAL A 96 -0.31 -23.40 -16.62
N LEU A 97 -0.35 -22.08 -16.41
CA LEU A 97 0.82 -21.22 -16.41
C LEU A 97 1.10 -20.71 -14.99
N GLN A 98 2.37 -20.50 -14.65
CA GLN A 98 2.72 -19.78 -13.43
C GLN A 98 2.80 -18.28 -13.69
N GLY A 99 2.12 -17.51 -12.86
CA GLY A 99 2.13 -16.06 -12.85
C GLY A 99 2.58 -15.49 -11.51
N LEU A 100 2.78 -14.17 -11.50
CA LEU A 100 2.92 -13.39 -10.28
C LEU A 100 1.62 -12.62 -10.05
N GLU A 101 1.00 -12.86 -8.91
CA GLU A 101 -0.11 -12.05 -8.44
C GLU A 101 0.42 -10.87 -7.64
N ILE A 102 -0.08 -9.68 -7.93
CA ILE A 102 0.28 -8.45 -7.20
C ILE A 102 -0.99 -7.93 -6.55
N GLU A 103 -1.06 -8.05 -5.24
CA GLU A 103 -2.19 -7.61 -4.44
C GLU A 103 -1.88 -6.30 -3.72
N HIS A 104 -2.91 -5.47 -3.55
CA HIS A 104 -2.90 -4.28 -2.70
C HIS A 104 -1.76 -3.28 -2.94
N LEU A 105 -1.21 -3.20 -4.16
CA LEU A 105 -0.18 -2.21 -4.51
C LEU A 105 -0.68 -0.79 -4.25
N THR A 106 0.01 -0.10 -3.34
CA THR A 106 -0.31 1.27 -2.91
C THR A 106 0.93 2.04 -2.47
N ASN A 107 0.78 3.36 -2.40
CA ASN A 107 1.69 4.28 -1.74
C ASN A 107 1.00 4.90 -0.53
N SER A 108 1.68 5.85 0.13
CA SER A 108 1.10 6.62 1.22
C SER A 108 -0.16 7.36 0.76
N PRO A 109 -1.34 7.15 1.37
CA PRO A 109 -2.60 7.65 0.84
C PRO A 109 -2.65 9.16 0.60
N TRP A 110 -1.99 9.97 1.42
CA TRP A 110 -1.96 11.43 1.28
C TRP A 110 -1.26 11.91 0.00
N ASN A 111 -0.43 11.09 -0.64
CA ASN A 111 0.17 11.43 -1.94
C ASN A 111 -0.88 11.46 -3.07
N THR A 112 -2.10 10.98 -2.80
CA THR A 112 -3.21 10.95 -3.77
C THR A 112 -4.25 12.04 -3.54
N LEU A 113 -4.04 12.88 -2.52
CA LEU A 113 -4.91 14.01 -2.25
C LEU A 113 -4.65 15.10 -3.29
N LEU A 114 -5.68 15.36 -4.08
CA LEU A 114 -5.73 16.53 -4.95
C LEU A 114 -6.30 17.68 -4.09
N TYR A 115 -5.46 18.58 -3.59
CA TYR A 115 -5.91 19.72 -2.77
C TYR A 115 -6.83 20.69 -3.54
N PRO A 116 -7.77 21.40 -2.87
CA PRO A 116 -8.77 20.90 -1.93
C PRO A 116 -10.19 21.22 -2.41
N GLN A 117 -11.17 20.38 -2.09
CA GLN A 117 -12.57 20.81 -2.12
C GLN A 117 -12.80 21.71 -0.89
N LEU A 118 -12.84 23.01 -1.14
CA LEU A 118 -13.44 24.02 -0.26
C LEU A 118 -14.96 23.82 -0.21
#